data_AF-A0A1G0KXH1-F1
#
_entry.id   AF-A0A1G0KXH1-F1
#
_cell.length_a   1.000
_cell.length_b   1.000
_cell.length_c   1.000
_cell.angle_alpha   90.00
_cell.angle_beta   90.00
_cell.angle_gamma   90.00
#
_symmetry.space_group_name_H-M   'P 1'
#
loop_
_entity.id
_entity.type
_entity.pdbx_description
1 polymer ?
#
loop_
_entity_poly.entity_id
_entity_poly.type
_entity_poly.pdbx_seq_one_letter_code
_entity_poly.pdbx_strand_id
1 'polypeptide(L)'
;MREGSNVSDHTRNAQAIAKAWRSAVHELDPDRYQIEPLVGPDLDQRLDILDTETHTAYEFKVSGKNATGEFYKDIVKVIVWNRRHKKSIVRLVFITEEEWGRKYLNAPMPREYVKYLETHGLDVLVEYVRHA
;
A
#
# COMPACT_ATOMS: atom_id res chain seq x y z
N MET A 1 -25.12 25.66 7.88
CA MET A 1 -23.97 25.56 8.82
C MET A 1 -23.06 24.46 8.29
N ARG A 2 -21.74 24.68 8.33
CA ARG A 2 -20.71 24.04 7.48
C ARG A 2 -20.53 22.53 7.72
N GLU A 3 -20.74 21.71 6.69
CA GLU A 3 -20.35 20.27 6.64
C GLU A 3 -18.91 20.04 6.12
N GLY A 4 -18.12 21.10 5.96
CA GLY A 4 -16.80 21.04 5.33
C GLY A 4 -15.61 20.73 6.24
N SER A 5 -15.77 20.63 7.57
CA SER A 5 -14.62 20.56 8.50
C SER A 5 -14.11 19.14 8.80
N ASN A 6 -14.96 18.11 8.74
CA ASN A 6 -14.54 16.76 9.15
C ASN A 6 -13.64 16.06 8.14
N VAL A 7 -13.92 16.20 6.83
CA VAL A 7 -13.18 15.46 5.79
C VAL A 7 -11.73 15.94 5.69
N SER A 8 -11.48 17.24 5.86
CA SER A 8 -10.13 17.81 5.82
C SER A 8 -9.27 17.36 6.99
N ASP A 9 -9.86 17.27 8.19
CA ASP A 9 -9.13 16.86 9.40
C ASP A 9 -8.81 15.36 9.38
N HIS A 10 -9.75 14.51 8.95
CA HIS A 10 -9.49 13.08 8.77
C HIS A 10 -8.42 12.81 7.70
N THR A 11 -8.44 13.55 6.59
CA THR A 11 -7.43 13.40 5.52
C THR A 11 -6.05 13.87 5.99
N ARG A 12 -5.98 15.00 6.70
CA ARG A 12 -4.73 15.52 7.27
C ARG A 12 -4.13 14.54 8.29
N ASN A 13 -4.98 13.92 9.11
CA ASN A 13 -4.54 12.91 10.07
C ASN A 13 -4.06 11.63 9.37
N ALA A 14 -4.76 11.14 8.35
CA ALA A 14 -4.34 9.95 7.60
C ALA A 14 -2.98 10.16 6.91
N GLN A 15 -2.76 11.33 6.31
CA GLN A 15 -1.46 11.69 5.71
C GLN A 15 -0.35 11.81 6.75
N ALA A 16 -0.63 12.42 7.90
CA ALA A 16 0.34 12.53 9.00
C ALA A 16 0.74 11.15 9.54
N ILE A 17 -0.23 10.24 9.72
CA ILE A 17 0.01 8.87 10.16
C ILE A 17 0.83 8.10 9.12
N ALA A 18 0.47 8.16 7.83
CA ALA A 18 1.23 7.50 6.76
C ALA A 18 2.67 8.04 6.67
N LYS A 19 2.86 9.36 6.83
CA LYS A 19 4.19 9.97 6.88
C LYS A 19 4.99 9.46 8.09
N ALA A 20 4.41 9.51 9.28
CA ALA A 20 5.06 9.06 10.51
C ALA A 20 5.46 7.58 10.44
N TRP A 21 4.59 6.72 9.90
CA TRP A 21 4.88 5.31 9.69
C TRP A 21 6.07 5.10 8.73
N ARG A 22 6.08 5.76 7.57
CA ARG A 22 7.20 5.65 6.61
C ARG A 22 8.52 6.14 7.21
N SER A 23 8.49 7.25 7.93
CA SER A 23 9.66 7.76 8.64
C SER A 23 10.18 6.76 9.68
N ALA A 24 9.28 6.19 10.49
CA ALA A 24 9.66 5.20 11.50
C ALA A 24 10.27 3.93 10.88
N VAL A 25 9.74 3.43 9.76
CA VAL A 25 10.32 2.28 9.06
C VAL A 25 11.70 2.61 8.47
N HIS A 26 11.85 3.79 7.86
CA HIS A 26 13.14 4.22 7.32
C HIS A 26 14.22 4.32 8.39
N GLU A 27 13.87 4.80 9.60
CA GLU A 27 14.79 4.89 10.74
C GLU A 27 15.29 3.53 11.25
N LEU A 28 14.57 2.43 10.97
CA LEU A 28 15.03 1.08 11.33
C LEU A 28 16.27 0.66 10.55
N ASP A 29 16.30 0.95 9.25
CA ASP A 29 17.40 0.64 8.33
C ASP A 29 17.29 1.52 7.07
N PRO A 30 17.97 2.69 7.04
CA PRO A 30 17.87 3.64 5.94
C PRO A 30 18.41 3.13 4.59
N ASP A 31 19.35 2.19 4.61
CA ASP A 31 19.97 1.63 3.41
C ASP A 31 19.06 0.59 2.74
N ARG A 32 18.29 -0.13 3.56
CA ARG A 32 17.35 -1.15 3.11
C ARG A 32 16.01 -0.58 2.66
N TYR A 33 15.41 0.31 3.46
CA TYR A 33 14.04 0.78 3.26
C TYR A 33 13.99 2.11 2.52
N GLN A 34 13.58 2.06 1.25
CA GLN A 34 13.35 3.25 0.45
C GLN A 34 11.92 3.75 0.66
N ILE A 35 11.78 5.01 1.07
CA ILE A 35 10.47 5.67 1.22
C ILE A 35 10.07 6.39 -0.05
N GLU A 36 8.80 6.30 -0.40
CA GLU A 36 8.21 7.04 -1.52
C GLU A 36 8.92 6.90 -2.89
N PRO A 37 9.48 5.73 -3.28
CA PRO A 37 10.14 5.62 -4.57
C PRO A 37 9.12 5.76 -5.71
N LEU A 38 9.52 6.46 -6.78
CA LEU A 38 8.70 6.65 -7.98
C LEU A 38 8.51 5.32 -8.70
N VAL A 39 7.27 5.00 -9.06
CA VAL A 39 6.93 3.81 -9.87
C VAL A 39 7.47 3.93 -11.30
N GLY A 40 7.62 5.16 -11.78
CA GLY A 40 8.29 5.51 -13.02
C GLY A 40 8.43 7.03 -13.13
N PRO A 41 9.43 7.55 -13.88
CA PRO A 41 9.71 8.98 -13.93
C PRO A 41 8.59 9.82 -14.59
N ASP A 42 7.81 9.21 -15.49
CA ASP A 42 6.66 9.77 -16.20
C ASP A 42 5.32 9.50 -15.47
N LEU A 43 5.35 8.83 -14.33
CA LEU A 43 4.16 8.49 -13.55
C LEU A 43 4.18 9.27 -12.24
N ASP A 44 3.14 10.05 -11.98
CA ASP A 44 2.93 10.72 -10.69
C ASP A 44 2.41 9.73 -9.65
N GLN A 45 3.09 8.59 -9.49
CA GLN A 45 2.73 7.50 -8.60
C GLN A 45 3.98 6.99 -7.88
N ARG A 46 3.83 6.75 -6.59
CA ARG A 46 4.88 6.27 -5.69
C ARG A 46 4.38 5.05 -4.92
N LEU A 47 5.32 4.17 -4.57
CA LEU A 47 5.11 3.18 -3.52
C LEU A 47 5.27 3.87 -2.16
N ASP A 48 4.63 3.38 -1.10
CA ASP A 48 4.88 3.96 0.23
C ASP A 48 6.28 3.57 0.73
N ILE A 49 6.61 2.28 0.71
CA ILE A 49 7.92 1.74 1.11
C ILE A 49 8.32 0.60 0.17
N LEU A 50 9.60 0.57 -0.21
CA LEU A 50 10.26 -0.56 -0.84
C LEU A 50 11.37 -1.10 0.06
N ASP A 51 11.24 -2.34 0.51
CA ASP A 51 12.33 -3.11 1.09
C ASP A 51 13.19 -3.70 -0.05
N THR A 52 14.40 -3.17 -0.19
CA THR A 52 15.30 -3.53 -1.29
C THR A 52 16.04 -4.85 -1.08
N GLU A 53 16.03 -5.40 0.13
CA GLU A 53 16.65 -6.69 0.44
C GLU A 53 15.70 -7.83 0.06
N THR A 54 14.45 -7.74 0.52
CA THR A 54 13.43 -8.78 0.26
C THR A 54 12.62 -8.55 -1.01
N HIS A 55 12.80 -7.40 -1.65
CA HIS A 55 12.00 -6.95 -2.80
C HIS A 55 10.50 -6.92 -2.48
N THR A 56 10.16 -6.38 -1.31
CA THR A 56 8.78 -6.26 -0.82
C THR A 56 8.34 -4.80 -0.85
N ALA A 57 7.19 -4.53 -1.48
CA ALA A 57 6.51 -3.25 -1.37
C ALA A 57 5.51 -3.29 -0.20
N TYR A 58 5.48 -2.23 0.60
CA TYR A 58 4.46 -2.02 1.63
C TYR A 58 3.63 -0.80 1.26
N GLU A 59 2.31 -0.90 1.37
CA GLU A 59 1.35 0.17 1.09
C GLU A 59 0.38 0.28 2.27
N PHE A 60 0.25 1.48 2.85
CA PHE A 60 -0.53 1.66 4.08
C PHE A 60 -1.68 2.65 3.90
N LYS A 61 -2.91 2.17 4.12
CA LYS A 61 -4.15 2.95 3.94
C LYS A 61 -4.92 3.11 5.25
N VAL A 62 -4.84 4.32 5.80
CA VAL A 62 -5.45 4.73 7.09
C VAL A 62 -6.85 5.36 6.94
N SER A 63 -7.37 5.50 5.72
CA SER A 63 -8.71 6.05 5.48
C SER A 63 -9.46 5.18 4.48
N GLY A 64 -10.14 4.14 4.98
CA GLY A 64 -10.59 3.04 4.15
C GLY A 64 -11.92 3.21 3.41
N LYS A 65 -12.35 4.44 3.08
CA LYS A 65 -13.57 4.65 2.26
C LYS A 65 -13.45 4.06 0.83
N ASN A 66 -12.28 3.60 0.41
CA ASN A 66 -12.06 2.94 -0.88
C ASN A 66 -10.95 1.86 -0.83
N ALA A 67 -10.94 1.01 0.21
CA ALA A 67 -9.89 0.00 0.39
C ALA A 67 -9.70 -0.90 -0.85
N THR A 68 -10.78 -1.29 -1.52
CA THR A 68 -10.73 -2.11 -2.74
C THR A 68 -10.06 -1.38 -3.90
N GLY A 69 -10.42 -0.12 -4.18
CA GLY A 69 -9.83 0.63 -5.28
C GLY A 69 -8.34 0.91 -5.04
N GLU A 70 -7.96 1.24 -3.80
CA GLU A 70 -6.57 1.40 -3.41
C GLU A 70 -5.78 0.10 -3.55
N PHE A 71 -6.34 -1.03 -3.10
CA PHE A 71 -5.72 -2.36 -3.23
C PHE A 71 -5.38 -2.71 -4.69
N TYR A 72 -6.35 -2.57 -5.61
CA TYR A 72 -6.09 -2.84 -7.03
C TYR A 72 -5.09 -1.85 -7.64
N LYS A 73 -5.19 -0.56 -7.30
CA LYS A 73 -4.25 0.47 -7.77
C LYS A 73 -2.82 0.14 -7.36
N ASP A 74 -2.62 -0.28 -6.12
CA ASP A 74 -1.28 -0.59 -5.60
C ASP A 74 -0.70 -1.87 -6.21
N ILE A 75 -1.53 -2.87 -6.53
CA ILE A 75 -1.10 -4.01 -7.34
C ILE A 75 -0.66 -3.57 -8.74
N VAL A 76 -1.41 -2.65 -9.38
CA VAL A 76 -1.04 -2.11 -10.70
C VAL A 76 0.30 -1.37 -10.62
N LYS A 77 0.56 -0.60 -9.54
CA LYS A 77 1.88 0.03 -9.34
C LYS A 77 3.01 -0.99 -9.34
N VAL A 78 2.84 -2.09 -8.61
CA VAL A 78 3.85 -3.18 -8.53
C VAL A 78 4.05 -3.83 -9.90
N ILE A 79 2.98 -4.13 -10.63
CA ILE A 79 3.08 -4.68 -12.00
C ILE A 79 3.84 -3.71 -12.92
N VAL A 80 3.52 -2.41 -12.87
CA VAL A 80 4.19 -1.39 -13.68
C VAL A 80 5.66 -1.24 -13.29
N TRP A 81 5.97 -1.25 -11.98
CA TRP A 81 7.34 -1.26 -11.48
C TRP A 81 8.13 -2.42 -12.10
N ASN A 82 7.57 -3.63 -12.03
CA ASN A 82 8.22 -4.87 -12.50
C ASN A 82 8.47 -4.86 -14.02
N ARG A 83 7.69 -4.10 -14.80
CA ARG A 83 7.91 -3.94 -16.23
C ARG A 83 9.00 -2.92 -16.57
N ARG A 84 9.32 -2.01 -15.65
CA ARG A 84 10.18 -0.84 -15.91
C ARG A 84 11.53 -0.89 -15.21
N HIS A 85 11.64 -1.68 -14.14
CA HIS A 85 12.85 -1.79 -13.34
C HIS A 85 13.50 -3.16 -13.50
N LYS A 86 14.83 -3.20 -13.39
CA LYS A 86 15.61 -4.45 -13.45
C LYS A 86 15.33 -5.38 -12.25
N LYS A 87 15.06 -4.79 -11.09
CA LYS A 87 14.73 -5.51 -9.86
C LYS A 87 13.22 -5.51 -9.69
N SER A 88 12.63 -6.68 -9.84
CA SER A 88 11.20 -6.89 -9.64
C SER A 88 10.86 -7.00 -8.16
N ILE A 89 9.73 -6.41 -7.78
CA ILE A 89 9.05 -6.63 -6.51
C ILE A 89 8.37 -8.00 -6.59
N VAL A 90 8.65 -8.85 -5.61
CA VAL A 90 8.10 -10.22 -5.52
C VAL A 90 6.96 -10.33 -4.52
N ARG A 91 6.81 -9.31 -3.66
CA ARG A 91 5.76 -9.26 -2.64
C ARG A 91 5.15 -7.87 -2.50
N LEU A 92 3.84 -7.81 -2.35
CA LEU A 92 3.10 -6.64 -1.88
C LEU A 92 2.46 -6.95 -0.53
N VAL A 93 2.69 -6.10 0.47
CA VAL A 93 1.96 -6.12 1.74
C VAL A 93 1.05 -4.89 1.78
N PHE A 94 -0.25 -5.11 1.62
CA PHE A 94 -1.26 -4.07 1.68
C PHE A 94 -1.83 -3.99 3.10
N ILE A 95 -1.54 -2.90 3.80
CA ILE A 95 -1.92 -2.70 5.20
C ILE A 95 -3.11 -1.74 5.23
N THR A 96 -4.19 -2.12 5.89
CA THR A 96 -5.36 -1.24 6.04
C THR A 96 -6.12 -1.48 7.33
N GLU A 97 -6.93 -0.52 7.73
CA GLU A 97 -7.81 -0.66 8.90
C GLU A 97 -8.84 -1.79 8.70
N GLU A 98 -8.99 -2.63 9.73
CA GLU A 98 -9.84 -3.82 9.66
C GLU A 98 -11.30 -3.51 9.30
N GLU A 99 -11.87 -2.48 9.93
CA GLU A 99 -13.27 -2.06 9.77
C GLU A 99 -13.61 -1.73 8.30
N TRP A 100 -12.63 -1.20 7.57
CA TRP A 100 -12.79 -0.81 6.19
C TRP A 100 -12.36 -1.90 5.22
N GLY A 101 -11.22 -2.54 5.47
CA GLY A 101 -10.62 -3.49 4.54
C GLY A 101 -11.24 -4.87 4.59
N ARG A 102 -11.49 -5.43 5.78
CA ARG A 102 -11.75 -6.87 5.94
C ARG A 102 -12.98 -7.32 5.17
N LYS A 103 -14.07 -6.55 5.22
CA LYS A 103 -15.34 -6.90 4.55
C LYS A 103 -15.23 -6.95 3.03
N TYR A 104 -14.34 -6.16 2.43
CA TYR A 104 -14.20 -6.08 0.97
C TYR A 104 -13.05 -6.93 0.44
N LEU A 105 -11.89 -6.89 1.10
CA LEU A 105 -10.68 -7.57 0.63
C LEU A 105 -10.67 -9.08 0.93
N ASN A 106 -11.52 -9.54 1.86
CA ASN A 106 -11.79 -10.98 2.03
C ASN A 106 -12.95 -11.50 1.18
N ALA A 107 -13.55 -10.66 0.34
CA ALA A 107 -14.56 -11.16 -0.59
C ALA A 107 -13.93 -12.17 -1.58
N PRO A 108 -14.75 -13.06 -2.20
CA PRO A 108 -14.24 -14.10 -3.08
C PRO A 108 -13.37 -13.56 -4.22
N MET A 109 -13.78 -12.47 -4.87
CA MET A 109 -13.05 -11.93 -6.04
C MET A 109 -11.63 -11.43 -5.71
N PRO A 110 -11.41 -10.55 -4.70
CA PRO A 110 -10.04 -10.21 -4.29
C PRO A 110 -9.20 -11.41 -3.86
N ARG A 111 -9.78 -12.40 -3.18
CA ARG A 111 -9.05 -13.62 -2.79
C ARG A 111 -8.61 -14.46 -3.99
N GLU A 112 -9.49 -14.68 -4.96
CA GLU A 112 -9.13 -15.38 -6.20
C GLU A 112 -8.09 -14.59 -7.01
N TYR A 113 -8.17 -13.26 -6.98
CA TYR A 113 -7.16 -12.42 -7.62
C TYR A 113 -5.78 -12.53 -6.95
N VAL A 114 -5.71 -12.55 -5.61
CA VAL A 114 -4.46 -12.79 -4.88
C VAL A 114 -3.84 -14.13 -5.27
N LYS A 115 -4.63 -15.21 -5.29
CA LYS A 115 -4.16 -16.53 -5.76
C LYS A 115 -3.64 -16.48 -7.19
N TYR A 116 -4.35 -15.79 -8.08
CA TYR A 116 -3.91 -15.60 -9.46
C TYR A 116 -2.57 -14.87 -9.53
N LEU A 117 -2.35 -13.82 -8.74
CA LEU A 117 -1.07 -13.11 -8.73
C LEU A 117 0.08 -13.97 -8.22
N GLU A 118 -0.18 -14.82 -7.23
CA GLU A 118 0.81 -15.78 -6.70
C GLU A 118 1.27 -16.75 -7.81
N THR A 119 0.37 -17.26 -8.66
CA THR A 119 0.76 -18.09 -9.81
C THR A 119 1.57 -17.35 -10.87
N HIS A 120 1.59 -16.01 -10.81
CA HIS A 120 2.38 -15.12 -11.66
C HIS A 120 3.60 -14.54 -10.94
N GLY A 121 3.97 -15.09 -9.79
CA GLY A 121 5.19 -14.74 -9.06
C GLY A 121 5.10 -13.45 -8.23
N LEU A 122 3.88 -12.96 -7.93
CA LEU A 122 3.66 -11.86 -7.00
C LEU A 122 2.86 -12.35 -5.79
N ASP A 123 3.53 -12.45 -4.63
CA ASP A 123 2.90 -12.73 -3.34
C ASP A 123 2.18 -11.46 -2.83
N VAL A 124 0.89 -11.57 -2.49
CA VAL A 124 0.12 -10.43 -1.99
C VAL A 124 -0.49 -10.76 -0.64
N LEU A 125 -0.05 -10.03 0.38
CA LEU A 125 -0.55 -10.14 1.74
C LEU A 125 -1.43 -8.93 2.07
N VAL A 126 -2.55 -9.17 2.75
CA VAL A 126 -3.42 -8.11 3.26
C VAL A 126 -3.39 -8.15 4.78
N GLU A 127 -2.80 -7.12 5.39
CA GLU A 127 -2.68 -6.99 6.84
C GLU A 127 -3.70 -6.00 7.38
N TYR A 128 -4.36 -6.38 8.46
CA TYR A 128 -5.40 -5.57 9.08
C TYR A 128 -4.93 -4.99 10.42
N VAL A 129 -4.99 -3.67 10.54
CA VAL A 129 -4.74 -2.97 11.81
C VAL A 129 -6.05 -2.66 12.52
N ARG A 130 -6.03 -2.75 13.86
CA ARG A 130 -7.14 -2.38 14.74
C ARG A 130 -6.72 -1.21 15.60
N HIS A 131 -7.65 -0.27 15.82
CA HIS A 131 -7.51 0.69 16.92
C HIS A 131 -7.85 -0.05 18.22
N ALA A 132 -6.96 0.04 19.20
CA ALA A 132 -7.18 -0.48 20.54
C ALA A 132 -8.09 0.46 21.34
#